data_AF-I6M4B0-F1
#
_entry.id   AF-I6M4B0-F1
#
_cell.length_a   1.000
_cell.length_b   1.000
_cell.length_c   1.000
_cell.angle_alpha   90.00
_cell.angle_beta   90.00
_cell.angle_gamma   90.00
#
_symmetry.space_group_name_H-M   'P 1'
#
loop_
_entity.id
_entity.type
_entity.pdbx_description
1 polymer ?
#
loop_
_entity_poly.entity_id
_entity_poly.type
_entity_poly.pdbx_seq_one_letter_code
_entity_poly.pdbx_strand_id
1 'polypeptide(L)'
;AAVLGYCRGEPVYSRDCVHTLHSRETWLKEARTVRLGEEPFKMVKGFSNRSRKARMMSETKDEKDLPLFGEWQTEAYQPPIAVDGKVPRNEYGNVYLFKACMIPVGCVHVRLPNLHRVARKLNLDAAPAVTGFDYHGGYSHAVTDGYIVCEEDEEILRAAWVEEQEIQK
;
A
#
# COMPACT_ATOMS: atom_id res chain seq x y z
N ALA A 1 -11.87 29.64 -2.64
CA ALA A 1 -13.29 29.35 -2.91
C ALA A 1 -14.12 30.56 -2.49
N ALA A 2 -15.06 31.02 -3.31
CA ALA A 2 -15.99 32.07 -2.89
C ALA A 2 -16.98 31.51 -1.85
N VAL A 3 -17.36 32.33 -0.87
CA VAL A 3 -18.43 32.00 0.07
C VAL A 3 -19.76 32.13 -0.67
N LEU A 4 -20.56 31.06 -0.69
CA LEU A 4 -21.87 31.03 -1.35
C LEU A 4 -22.98 31.62 -0.47
N GLY A 5 -22.77 31.63 0.84
CA GLY A 5 -23.73 32.15 1.82
C GLY A 5 -23.29 31.81 3.23
N TYR A 6 -24.16 32.06 4.19
CA TYR A 6 -23.93 31.75 5.60
C TYR A 6 -25.09 30.94 6.16
N CYS A 7 -24.79 29.92 6.98
CA CYS A 7 -25.78 29.17 7.74
C CYS A 7 -25.46 29.31 9.22
N ARG A 8 -26.34 29.98 9.99
CA ARG A 8 -26.12 30.27 11.42
C ARG A 8 -24.79 31.00 11.72
N GLY A 9 -24.34 31.84 10.80
CA GLY A 9 -23.08 32.58 10.92
C GLY A 9 -21.86 31.85 10.35
N GLU A 10 -21.98 30.58 9.97
CA GLU A 10 -20.88 29.81 9.36
C GLU A 10 -20.85 29.97 7.84
N PRO A 11 -19.69 30.24 7.22
CA PRO A 11 -19.58 30.38 5.77
C PRO A 11 -19.80 29.03 5.06
N VAL A 12 -20.60 29.06 4.01
CA VAL A 12 -20.93 27.91 3.16
C VAL A 12 -20.13 28.00 1.86
N TYR A 13 -19.50 26.89 1.46
CA TYR A 13 -18.70 26.77 0.24
C TYR A 13 -19.28 25.68 -0.67
N SER A 14 -19.07 25.80 -1.98
CA SER A 14 -19.40 24.70 -2.92
C SER A 14 -18.57 23.46 -2.57
N ARG A 15 -19.18 22.27 -2.63
CA ARG A 15 -18.48 21.00 -2.45
C ARG A 15 -17.37 20.81 -3.50
N ASP A 16 -17.55 21.35 -4.70
CA ASP A 16 -16.59 21.29 -5.80
C ASP A 16 -15.29 22.04 -5.51
N CYS A 17 -15.33 23.00 -4.58
CA CYS A 17 -14.15 23.75 -4.14
C CYS A 17 -13.47 23.12 -2.91
N VAL A 18 -13.97 21.99 -2.42
CA VAL A 18 -13.43 21.29 -1.25
C VAL A 18 -12.76 20.01 -1.73
N HIS A 19 -11.46 19.94 -1.52
CA HIS A 19 -10.69 18.76 -1.88
C HIS A 19 -10.14 18.04 -0.65
N THR A 20 -10.22 16.71 -0.69
CA THR A 20 -9.59 15.86 0.32
C THR A 20 -8.10 15.77 0.01
N LEU A 21 -7.27 15.92 1.04
CA LEU A 21 -5.83 15.72 0.95
C LEU A 21 -5.45 14.45 1.69
N HIS A 22 -4.49 13.71 1.14
CA HIS A 22 -4.00 12.47 1.73
C HIS A 22 -2.47 12.46 1.77
N SER A 23 -1.91 11.66 2.69
CA SER A 23 -0.47 11.36 2.68
C SER A 23 -0.12 10.49 1.48
N ARG A 24 1.17 10.37 1.16
CA ARG A 24 1.67 9.45 0.11
C ARG A 24 1.20 8.01 0.35
N GLU A 25 1.29 7.54 1.59
CA GLU A 25 0.86 6.19 1.98
C GLU A 25 -0.64 5.97 1.77
N THR A 26 -1.47 6.97 2.09
CA THR A 26 -2.92 6.86 1.89
C THR A 26 -3.28 6.92 0.40
N TRP A 27 -2.61 7.75 -0.41
CA TRP A 27 -2.78 7.74 -1.87
C TRP A 27 -2.37 6.40 -2.49
N LEU A 28 -1.33 5.76 -1.97
CA LEU A 28 -0.89 4.45 -2.46
C LEU A 28 -1.97 3.37 -2.27
N LYS A 29 -2.75 3.42 -1.17
CA LYS A 29 -3.91 2.53 -0.97
C LYS A 29 -4.98 2.71 -2.04
N GLU A 30 -5.07 3.90 -2.62
CA GLU A 30 -5.95 4.20 -3.74
C GLU A 30 -5.36 3.83 -5.10
N ALA A 31 -4.20 3.16 -5.15
CA ALA A 31 -3.39 2.91 -6.34
C ALA A 31 -2.99 4.21 -7.06
N ARG A 32 -2.54 5.20 -6.29
CA ARG A 32 -2.02 6.47 -6.81
C ARG A 32 -0.68 6.82 -6.18
N THR A 33 0.17 7.46 -6.95
CA THR A 33 1.47 7.98 -6.49
C THR A 33 1.50 9.48 -6.65
N VAL A 34 2.07 10.18 -5.66
CA VAL A 34 2.37 11.61 -5.79
C VAL A 34 3.46 11.76 -6.84
N ARG A 35 3.24 12.64 -7.83
CA ARG A 35 4.18 12.84 -8.95
C ARG A 35 5.54 13.28 -8.43
N LEU A 36 6.58 12.96 -9.19
CA LEU A 36 7.94 13.36 -8.86
C LEU A 36 8.04 14.89 -8.81
N GLY A 37 8.67 15.43 -7.76
CA GLY A 37 8.89 16.87 -7.59
C GLY A 37 7.70 17.67 -7.03
N GLU A 38 6.54 17.05 -6.79
CA GLU A 38 5.40 17.75 -6.16
C GLU A 38 5.69 18.15 -4.71
N GLU A 39 5.42 19.42 -4.39
CA GLU A 39 5.45 19.94 -3.03
C GLU A 39 4.14 19.67 -2.30
N PRO A 40 4.14 19.41 -0.97
CA PRO A 40 2.92 19.20 -0.22
C PRO A 40 2.00 20.41 -0.28
N PHE A 41 0.73 20.23 -0.64
CA PHE A 41 -0.25 21.32 -0.56
C PHE A 41 -0.46 21.79 0.89
N LYS A 42 -0.35 20.86 1.85
CA LYS A 42 -0.47 21.18 3.27
C LYS A 42 0.40 20.27 4.13
N MET A 43 1.19 20.88 5.00
CA MET A 43 1.81 20.17 6.13
C MET A 43 0.85 20.14 7.32
N VAL A 44 0.74 19.01 8.01
CA VAL A 44 -0.05 18.85 9.25
C VAL A 44 0.74 18.09 10.31
N LYS A 45 0.23 18.07 11.55
CA LYS A 45 0.79 17.26 12.64
C LYS A 45 0.37 15.79 12.45
N GLY A 46 1.33 14.89 12.27
CA GLY A 46 1.09 13.46 12.12
C GLY A 46 0.78 12.78 13.45
N PHE A 47 -0.13 11.81 13.47
CA PHE A 47 -0.54 11.10 14.70
C PHE A 47 -0.06 9.65 14.78
N SER A 48 0.71 9.18 13.79
CA SER A 48 1.30 7.84 13.80
C SER A 48 2.24 7.65 15.00
N ASN A 49 2.43 6.41 15.45
CA ASN A 49 3.39 6.07 16.50
C ASN A 49 4.80 6.59 16.15
N ARG A 50 5.20 6.47 14.88
CA ARG A 50 6.48 6.96 14.36
C ARG A 50 6.58 8.50 14.47
N SER A 51 5.58 9.23 14.00
CA SER A 51 5.53 10.69 14.06
C SER A 51 5.55 11.20 15.50
N ARG A 52 4.77 10.58 16.40
CA ARG A 52 4.78 10.92 17.83
C ARG A 52 6.15 10.69 18.48
N LYS A 53 6.79 9.55 18.20
CA LYS A 53 8.13 9.23 18.72
C LYS A 53 9.18 10.20 18.19
N ALA A 54 9.15 10.53 16.90
CA ALA A 54 10.06 11.50 16.28
C ALA A 54 9.95 12.87 16.95
N ARG A 55 8.73 13.38 17.16
CA ARG A 55 8.52 14.66 17.86
C ARG A 55 8.91 14.66 19.34
N MET A 56 8.82 13.52 20.04
CA MET A 56 9.33 13.43 21.42
C MET A 56 10.84 13.58 21.50
N MET A 57 11.57 13.22 20.42
CA MET A 57 13.02 13.38 20.31
C MET A 57 13.43 14.72 19.69
N SER A 58 12.49 15.49 19.12
CA SER A 58 12.72 16.81 18.55
C SER A 58 12.55 17.90 19.62
N GLU A 59 13.35 18.96 19.55
CA GLU A 59 13.18 20.16 20.37
C GLU A 59 11.86 20.90 20.02
N THR A 60 11.36 20.71 18.79
CA THR A 60 10.17 21.41 18.28
C THR A 60 8.93 20.52 18.32
N LYS A 61 8.21 20.54 19.46
CA LYS A 61 7.05 19.65 19.72
C LYS A 61 5.81 19.90 18.83
N ASP A 62 5.74 21.06 18.18
CA ASP A 62 4.62 21.46 17.31
C ASP A 62 4.94 21.49 15.81
N GLU A 63 6.04 20.86 15.42
CA GLU A 63 6.40 20.69 14.03
C GLU A 63 5.34 19.89 13.25
N LYS A 64 4.94 20.44 12.10
CA LYS A 64 4.03 19.78 11.16
C LYS A 64 4.86 18.89 10.25
N ASP A 65 4.82 17.59 10.53
CA ASP A 65 5.71 16.56 9.99
C ASP A 65 5.04 15.64 8.94
N LEU A 66 3.74 15.81 8.70
CA LEU A 66 2.99 15.00 7.74
C LEU A 66 2.62 15.80 6.49
N PRO A 67 3.24 15.53 5.34
CA PRO A 67 2.86 16.15 4.08
C PRO A 67 1.56 15.55 3.52
N LEU A 68 0.63 16.40 3.12
CA LEU A 68 -0.61 16.04 2.46
C LEU A 68 -0.68 16.61 1.04
N PHE A 69 -1.21 15.80 0.14
CA PHE A 69 -1.29 16.07 -1.28
C PHE A 69 -2.73 15.94 -1.77
N GLY A 70 -3.11 16.76 -2.73
CA GLY A 70 -4.38 16.63 -3.44
C GLY A 70 -4.30 15.65 -4.60
N GLU A 71 -5.45 15.22 -5.10
CA GLU A 71 -5.52 14.28 -6.23
C GLU A 71 -4.81 14.83 -7.49
N TRP A 72 -4.88 16.14 -7.74
CA TRP A 72 -4.23 16.80 -8.88
C TRP A 72 -2.70 16.69 -8.87
N GLN A 73 -2.11 16.41 -7.70
CA GLN A 73 -0.65 16.22 -7.50
C GLN A 73 -0.24 14.75 -7.67
N THR A 74 -1.17 13.89 -8.08
CA THR A 74 -0.96 12.45 -8.16
C THR A 74 -1.19 11.92 -9.57
N GLU A 75 -0.68 10.73 -9.82
CA GLU A 75 -0.88 9.94 -11.02
C GLU A 75 -1.26 8.51 -10.66
N ALA A 76 -1.76 7.76 -11.65
CA ALA A 76 -2.07 6.35 -11.47
C ALA A 76 -0.80 5.58 -11.12
N TYR A 77 -0.87 4.73 -10.10
CA TYR A 77 0.24 3.85 -9.72
C TYR A 77 0.63 2.98 -10.91
N GLN A 78 1.92 3.00 -11.25
CA GLN A 78 2.51 2.12 -12.25
C GLN A 78 3.11 0.92 -11.53
N PRO A 79 2.54 -0.29 -11.69
CA PRO A 79 3.11 -1.47 -11.06
C PRO A 79 4.51 -1.77 -11.61
N PRO A 80 5.46 -2.19 -10.76
CA PRO A 80 6.78 -2.60 -11.20
C PRO A 80 6.69 -3.86 -12.08
N ILE A 81 7.71 -4.10 -12.88
CA ILE A 81 7.79 -5.23 -13.79
C ILE A 81 8.64 -6.33 -13.15
N ALA A 82 8.19 -7.57 -13.20
CA ALA A 82 9.02 -8.72 -12.81
C ALA A 82 10.17 -8.92 -13.81
N VAL A 83 11.36 -9.21 -13.28
CA VAL A 83 12.58 -9.38 -14.08
C VAL A 83 13.30 -10.63 -13.59
N ASP A 84 13.77 -11.47 -14.51
CA ASP A 84 14.52 -12.69 -14.22
C ASP A 84 13.81 -13.67 -13.25
N GLY A 85 12.49 -13.83 -13.41
CA GLY A 85 11.68 -14.67 -12.52
C GLY A 85 11.64 -14.17 -11.07
N LYS A 86 11.88 -12.87 -10.84
CA LYS A 86 11.82 -12.25 -9.51
C LYS A 86 10.65 -11.28 -9.39
N VAL A 87 9.85 -11.51 -8.35
CA VAL A 87 8.75 -10.64 -7.95
C VAL A 87 9.31 -9.35 -7.34
N PRO A 88 8.95 -8.16 -7.86
CA PRO A 88 9.34 -6.89 -7.26
C PRO A 88 8.71 -6.75 -5.87
N ARG A 89 9.52 -6.36 -4.86
CA ARG A 89 9.08 -6.24 -3.46
C ARG A 89 9.31 -4.83 -2.92
N ASN A 90 8.51 -4.43 -1.94
CA ASN A 90 8.79 -3.23 -1.14
C ASN A 90 9.91 -3.49 -0.11
N GLU A 91 10.25 -2.46 0.67
CA GLU A 91 11.29 -2.51 1.72
C GLU A 91 11.04 -3.58 2.80
N TYR A 92 9.81 -4.11 2.91
CA TYR A 92 9.42 -5.15 3.85
C TYR A 92 9.46 -6.55 3.25
N GLY A 93 9.90 -6.71 2.00
CA GLY A 93 9.98 -7.99 1.31
C GLY A 93 8.63 -8.55 0.85
N ASN A 94 7.58 -7.73 0.81
CA ASN A 94 6.24 -8.11 0.35
C ASN A 94 5.74 -7.19 -0.77
N VAL A 95 4.58 -7.50 -1.34
CA VAL A 95 3.91 -6.66 -2.35
C VAL A 95 2.70 -6.01 -1.72
N TYR A 96 2.60 -4.69 -1.81
CA TYR A 96 1.35 -4.00 -1.49
C TYR A 96 0.35 -4.20 -2.62
N LEU A 97 -0.75 -4.88 -2.31
CA LEU A 97 -1.81 -5.24 -3.24
C LEU A 97 -3.16 -4.74 -2.72
N PHE A 98 -3.33 -3.42 -2.60
CA PHE A 98 -4.60 -2.84 -2.14
C PHE A 98 -5.68 -2.85 -3.22
N LYS A 99 -5.26 -2.84 -4.49
CA LYS A 99 -6.13 -2.93 -5.67
C LYS A 99 -5.54 -3.91 -6.68
N ALA A 100 -6.38 -4.53 -7.49
CA ALA A 100 -5.96 -5.50 -8.51
C ALA A 100 -4.97 -4.91 -9.54
N CYS A 101 -5.04 -3.62 -9.84
CA CYS A 101 -4.09 -2.95 -10.74
C CYS A 101 -2.68 -2.78 -10.15
N MET A 102 -2.45 -3.15 -8.89
CA MET A 102 -1.14 -3.09 -8.25
C MET A 102 -0.34 -4.39 -8.39
N ILE A 103 -0.89 -5.42 -9.05
CA ILE A 103 -0.13 -6.63 -9.37
C ILE A 103 1.04 -6.23 -10.28
N PRO A 104 2.29 -6.63 -9.94
CA PRO A 104 3.44 -6.41 -10.81
C PRO A 104 3.20 -6.98 -12.21
N VAL A 105 3.71 -6.31 -13.24
CA VAL A 105 3.61 -6.81 -14.61
C VAL A 105 4.42 -8.10 -14.75
N GLY A 106 3.82 -9.14 -15.33
CA GLY A 106 4.42 -10.48 -15.41
C GLY A 106 4.23 -11.32 -14.13
N CYS A 107 3.32 -10.92 -13.25
CA CYS A 107 2.98 -11.66 -12.05
C CYS A 107 1.48 -11.91 -11.91
N VAL A 108 1.14 -12.90 -11.09
CA VAL A 108 -0.23 -13.28 -10.73
C VAL A 108 -0.41 -13.40 -9.23
N HIS A 109 -1.65 -13.18 -8.78
CA HIS A 109 -2.04 -13.32 -7.39
C HIS A 109 -2.60 -14.71 -7.11
N VAL A 110 -1.86 -15.53 -6.36
CA VAL A 110 -2.21 -16.90 -6.01
C VAL A 110 -2.64 -16.99 -4.55
N ARG A 111 -3.93 -17.27 -4.33
CA ARG A 111 -4.54 -17.41 -3.00
C ARG A 111 -4.51 -18.85 -2.51
N LEU A 112 -3.30 -19.35 -2.26
CA LEU A 112 -3.06 -20.67 -1.66
C LEU A 112 -2.32 -20.51 -0.33
N PRO A 113 -2.78 -21.16 0.76
CA PRO A 113 -2.12 -21.05 2.06
C PRO A 113 -0.75 -21.73 2.02
N ASN A 114 0.23 -21.17 2.73
CA ASN A 114 1.58 -21.72 2.86
C ASN A 114 2.35 -21.95 1.53
N LEU A 115 1.94 -21.33 0.42
CA LEU A 115 2.59 -21.52 -0.90
C LEU A 115 4.10 -21.22 -0.89
N HIS A 116 4.54 -20.25 -0.08
CA HIS A 116 5.97 -19.92 0.08
C HIS A 116 6.85 -21.12 0.49
N ARG A 117 6.30 -22.11 1.22
CA ARG A 117 7.04 -23.32 1.60
C ARG A 117 7.31 -24.19 0.38
N VAL A 118 6.32 -24.33 -0.50
CA VAL A 118 6.41 -25.08 -1.75
C VAL A 118 7.36 -24.37 -2.71
N ALA A 119 7.19 -23.06 -2.90
CA ALA A 119 8.07 -22.24 -3.73
C ALA A 119 9.55 -22.37 -3.31
N ARG A 120 9.84 -22.35 -2.01
CA ARG A 120 11.20 -22.54 -1.49
C ARG A 120 11.79 -23.92 -1.83
N LYS A 121 11.00 -24.99 -1.79
CA LYS A 121 11.48 -26.34 -2.16
C LYS A 121 11.85 -26.44 -3.65
N LEU A 122 11.12 -25.70 -4.48
CA LEU A 122 11.32 -25.65 -5.94
C LEU A 122 12.30 -24.57 -6.39
N ASN A 123 12.83 -23.77 -5.45
CA ASN A 123 13.68 -22.61 -5.74
C ASN A 123 13.01 -21.55 -6.65
N LEU A 124 11.68 -21.42 -6.53
CA LEU A 124 10.85 -20.44 -7.25
C LEU A 124 10.55 -19.23 -6.35
N ASP A 125 10.30 -18.07 -6.96
CA ASP A 125 10.13 -16.82 -6.25
C ASP A 125 8.66 -16.55 -5.92
N ALA A 126 8.38 -16.23 -4.65
CA ALA A 126 7.04 -15.90 -4.18
C ALA A 126 7.09 -14.83 -3.09
N ALA A 127 6.28 -13.77 -3.23
CA ALA A 127 6.20 -12.69 -2.26
C ALA A 127 4.81 -12.67 -1.60
N PRO A 128 4.69 -12.45 -0.27
CA PRO A 128 3.38 -12.27 0.36
C PRO A 128 2.65 -11.06 -0.23
N ALA A 129 1.36 -11.19 -0.50
CA ALA A 129 0.52 -10.08 -0.94
C ALA A 129 -0.15 -9.42 0.28
N VAL A 130 0.28 -8.20 0.62
CA VAL A 130 -0.33 -7.39 1.68
C VAL A 130 -1.50 -6.61 1.10
N THR A 131 -2.72 -7.04 1.44
CA THR A 131 -3.97 -6.47 0.91
C THR A 131 -4.59 -5.42 1.83
N GLY A 132 -4.09 -5.29 3.05
CA GLY A 132 -4.59 -4.32 4.00
C GLY A 132 -3.82 -4.30 5.30
N PHE A 133 -4.35 -3.57 6.27
CA PHE A 133 -3.83 -3.51 7.62
C PHE A 133 -4.98 -3.57 8.61
N ASP A 134 -4.85 -4.40 9.63
CA ASP A 134 -5.79 -4.48 10.75
C ASP A 134 -5.17 -3.81 11.99
N TYR A 135 -6.01 -3.38 12.92
CA TYR A 135 -5.58 -2.74 14.16
C TYR A 135 -6.08 -3.54 15.37
N HIS A 136 -5.14 -4.21 16.04
CA HIS A 136 -5.40 -4.96 17.26
C HIS A 136 -4.19 -4.90 18.19
N GLY A 137 -4.41 -5.07 19.50
CA GLY A 137 -3.32 -5.03 20.49
C GLY A 137 -2.56 -3.69 20.57
N GLY A 138 -3.16 -2.58 20.09
CA GLY A 138 -2.54 -1.25 20.11
C GLY A 138 -1.58 -0.97 18.94
N TYR A 139 -1.49 -1.87 17.96
CA TYR A 139 -0.60 -1.73 16.81
C TYR A 139 -1.34 -2.08 15.50
N SER A 140 -0.75 -1.64 14.39
CA SER A 140 -1.23 -1.97 13.05
C SER A 140 -0.46 -3.18 12.52
N HIS A 141 -1.19 -4.17 12.01
CA HIS A 141 -0.66 -5.44 11.51
C HIS A 141 -1.02 -5.60 10.04
N ALA A 142 -0.05 -6.02 9.21
CA ALA A 142 -0.30 -6.28 7.80
C ALA A 142 -1.21 -7.49 7.64
N VAL A 143 -2.29 -7.33 6.88
CA VAL A 143 -3.16 -8.42 6.45
C VAL A 143 -2.60 -8.96 5.14
N THR A 144 -2.30 -10.25 5.12
CA THR A 144 -1.82 -10.95 3.92
C THR A 144 -2.91 -11.85 3.38
N ASP A 145 -3.07 -11.85 2.06
CA ASP A 145 -3.97 -12.76 1.35
C ASP A 145 -3.18 -13.38 0.21
N GLY A 146 -2.73 -14.62 0.36
CA GLY A 146 -1.97 -15.32 -0.67
C GLY A 146 -0.61 -14.70 -1.00
N TYR A 147 -0.15 -14.98 -2.23
CA TYR A 147 1.19 -14.64 -2.71
C TYR A 147 1.14 -14.08 -4.13
N ILE A 148 2.07 -13.17 -4.43
CA ILE A 148 2.42 -12.79 -5.80
C ILE A 148 3.55 -13.69 -6.26
N VAL A 149 3.39 -14.26 -7.46
CA VAL A 149 4.37 -15.13 -8.13
C VAL A 149 4.50 -14.69 -9.57
N CYS A 150 5.61 -15.03 -10.23
CA CYS A 150 5.77 -14.83 -11.67
C CYS A 150 4.77 -15.70 -12.43
N GLU A 151 4.24 -15.19 -13.55
CA GLU A 151 3.23 -15.86 -14.37
C GLU A 151 3.71 -17.24 -14.86
N GLU A 152 4.98 -17.32 -15.27
CA GLU A 152 5.63 -18.55 -15.73
C GLU A 152 5.71 -19.65 -14.67
N ASP A 153 5.68 -19.30 -13.38
CA ASP A 153 5.81 -20.23 -12.26
C ASP A 153 4.46 -20.70 -11.70
N GLU A 154 3.35 -20.08 -12.11
CA GLU A 154 2.03 -20.30 -11.50
C GLU A 154 1.60 -21.77 -11.56
N GLU A 155 1.68 -22.38 -12.74
CA GLU A 155 1.20 -23.74 -12.96
C GLU A 155 2.02 -24.75 -12.13
N ILE A 156 3.34 -24.60 -12.13
CA ILE A 156 4.27 -25.45 -11.38
C ILE A 156 4.00 -25.34 -9.88
N LEU A 157 3.83 -24.11 -9.37
CA LEU A 157 3.57 -23.86 -7.95
C LEU A 157 2.21 -24.41 -7.51
N ARG A 158 1.18 -24.29 -8.34
CA ARG A 158 -0.15 -24.85 -8.04
C ARG A 158 -0.13 -26.37 -8.01
N ALA A 159 0.49 -27.01 -9.00
CA ALA A 159 0.60 -28.47 -9.06
C ALA A 159 1.36 -29.02 -7.84
N ALA A 160 2.54 -28.48 -7.55
CA ALA A 160 3.35 -28.91 -6.41
C ALA A 160 2.66 -28.63 -5.06
N TRP A 161 1.86 -27.56 -4.97
CA TRP A 161 1.07 -27.29 -3.76
C TRP A 161 0.00 -28.36 -3.53
N VAL A 162 -0.69 -28.81 -4.58
CA VAL A 162 -1.69 -29.88 -4.48
C VAL A 162 -1.04 -31.18 -4.00
N GLU A 163 0.09 -31.57 -4.59
CA GLU A 163 0.84 -32.76 -4.17
C GLU A 163 1.26 -32.69 -2.69
N GLU A 164 1.76 -31.53 -2.25
CA GLU A 164 2.16 -31.32 -0.86
C GLU A 164 0.98 -31.44 0.12
N GLN A 165 -0.23 -31.01 -0.27
CA GLN A 165 -1.42 -31.16 0.58
C GLN A 165 -1.84 -32.63 0.72
N GLU A 166 -1.71 -33.45 -0.32
CA GLU A 166 -2.03 -34.87 -0.24
C GLU A 166 -1.03 -35.64 0.65
N ILE A 167 0.25 -35.25 0.67
CA ILE A 167 1.27 -35.87 1.53
C ILE A 167 1.07 -35.52 3.01
N GLN A 168 0.46 -34.36 3.31
CA GLN A 168 0.22 -33.90 4.68
C GLN A 168 -1.09 -34.39 5.29
N LYS A 169 -1.96 -35.06 4.51
CA LYS A 169 -3.13 -35.78 5.02
C LYS A 169 -2.75 -37.11 5.63
#